data_AF-A0A7C7QP51-F1
#
_entry.id   AF-A0A7C7QP51-F1
#
_cell.length_a   1.000
_cell.length_b   1.000
_cell.length_c   1.000
_cell.angle_alpha   90.00
_cell.angle_beta   90.00
_cell.angle_gamma   90.00
#
_symmetry.space_group_name_H-M   'P 1'
#
loop_
_entity.id
_entity.type
_entity.pdbx_description
1 polymer ?
#
loop_
_entity_poly.entity_id
_entity_poly.type
_entity_poly.pdbx_seq_one_letter_code
_entity_poly.pdbx_strand_id
1 'polypeptide(L)'
;MQGGAKYLHDFYNGTERIFERVAVRVDGDLPAGPNRHTLLLRRMGQPFGSRRPAVIDQALENKLANYLRFRHLFRHTYGYDLEWKRVRELGQALPGVLETIKTQLAAFLSTLAAQNPDTP
;
A
#
# COMPACT_ATOMS: atom_id res chain seq x y z
N MET A 1 12.34 -5.70 -22.95
CA MET A 1 12.13 -6.01 -21.52
C MET A 1 11.14 -5.01 -20.88
N GLN A 2 9.85 -5.05 -21.23
CA GLN A 2 8.83 -4.13 -20.69
C GLN A 2 8.05 -4.70 -19.48
N GLY A 3 8.30 -5.96 -19.09
CA GLY A 3 7.50 -6.66 -18.06
C GLY A 3 7.72 -6.16 -16.63
N GLY A 4 8.98 -5.92 -16.22
CA GLY A 4 9.32 -5.64 -14.80
C GLY A 4 8.63 -4.42 -14.21
N ALA A 5 8.61 -3.30 -14.93
CA ALA A 5 7.94 -2.07 -14.50
C ALA A 5 6.42 -2.24 -14.36
N LYS A 6 5.81 -2.99 -15.29
CA LYS A 6 4.37 -3.32 -15.24
C LYS A 6 4.03 -4.17 -14.01
N TYR A 7 4.86 -5.17 -13.67
CA TYR A 7 4.65 -5.97 -12.47
C TYR A 7 4.70 -5.14 -11.18
N LEU A 8 5.64 -4.20 -11.07
CA LEU A 8 5.73 -3.30 -9.92
C LEU A 8 4.50 -2.39 -9.80
N HIS A 9 4.03 -1.86 -10.94
CA HIS A 9 2.82 -1.06 -11.01
C HIS A 9 1.57 -1.86 -10.59
N ASP A 10 1.43 -3.08 -11.11
CA ASP A 10 0.30 -3.96 -10.82
C ASP A 10 0.31 -4.42 -9.36
N PHE A 11 1.48 -4.71 -8.80
CA PHE A 11 1.68 -5.00 -7.37
C PHE A 11 1.15 -3.86 -6.49
N TYR A 12 1.62 -2.62 -6.74
CA TYR A 12 1.20 -1.48 -5.93
C TYR A 12 -0.30 -1.18 -6.08
N ASN A 13 -0.85 -1.28 -7.29
CA ASN A 13 -2.30 -1.14 -7.50
C ASN A 13 -3.10 -2.20 -6.72
N GLY A 14 -2.58 -3.43 -6.60
CA GLY A 14 -3.18 -4.48 -5.79
C GLY A 14 -3.21 -4.10 -4.31
N THR A 15 -2.07 -3.64 -3.77
CA THR A 15 -1.98 -3.13 -2.39
C THR A 15 -2.94 -1.97 -2.14
N GLU A 16 -2.99 -1.01 -3.07
CA GLU A 16 -3.88 0.15 -2.97
C GLU A 16 -5.35 -0.24 -2.90
N ARG A 17 -5.80 -1.19 -3.75
CA ARG A 17 -7.18 -1.69 -3.71
C ARG A 17 -7.56 -2.37 -2.39
N ILE A 18 -6.60 -3.02 -1.73
CA ILE A 18 -6.82 -3.59 -0.39
C ILE A 18 -7.09 -2.47 0.59
N PHE A 19 -6.25 -1.42 0.58
CA PHE A 19 -6.41 -0.26 1.45
C PHE A 19 -7.70 0.51 1.18
N GLU A 20 -8.09 0.66 -0.09
CA GLU A 20 -9.38 1.26 -0.45
C GLU A 20 -10.54 0.48 0.16
N ARG A 21 -10.50 -0.86 0.13
CA ARG A 21 -11.53 -1.70 0.75
C ARG A 21 -11.58 -1.54 2.27
N VAL A 22 -10.43 -1.43 2.93
CA VAL A 22 -10.37 -1.18 4.37
C VAL A 22 -10.97 0.19 4.68
N ALA A 23 -10.57 1.23 3.96
CA ALA A 23 -11.09 2.58 4.15
C ALA A 23 -12.61 2.65 3.93
N VAL A 24 -13.14 2.06 2.85
CA VAL A 24 -14.58 2.06 2.59
C VAL A 24 -15.37 1.28 3.64
N ARG A 25 -14.91 0.07 4.02
CA ARG A 25 -15.68 -0.79 4.93
C ARG A 25 -15.54 -0.42 6.41
N VAL A 26 -14.38 0.09 6.81
CA VAL A 26 -14.04 0.32 8.22
C VAL A 26 -14.03 1.82 8.54
N ASP A 27 -13.34 2.62 7.72
CA ASP A 27 -13.25 4.06 7.93
C ASP A 27 -14.54 4.77 7.49
N GLY A 28 -15.27 4.20 6.53
CA GLY A 28 -16.54 4.68 5.98
C GLY A 28 -16.41 5.70 4.85
N ASP A 29 -15.19 6.10 4.50
CA ASP A 29 -14.92 7.07 3.45
C ASP A 29 -13.56 6.83 2.78
N LEU A 30 -13.37 7.43 1.61
CA LEU A 30 -12.08 7.47 0.91
C LEU A 30 -11.54 8.90 0.85
N PRO A 31 -10.21 9.09 0.97
CA PRO A 31 -9.58 10.36 0.68
C PRO A 31 -9.92 10.84 -0.73
N ALA A 32 -10.27 12.11 -0.87
CA ALA A 32 -10.59 12.75 -2.14
C ALA A 32 -9.44 13.62 -2.65
N GLY A 33 -9.50 13.98 -3.94
CA GLY A 33 -8.57 14.92 -4.57
C GLY A 33 -7.32 14.28 -5.21
N PRO A 34 -6.39 15.10 -5.72
CA PRO A 34 -5.25 14.65 -6.53
C PRO A 34 -4.24 13.82 -5.73
N ASN A 35 -4.16 14.03 -4.41
CA ASN A 35 -3.24 13.33 -3.51
C ASN A 35 -3.87 12.15 -2.78
N ARG A 36 -5.03 11.67 -3.24
CA ARG A 36 -5.79 10.60 -2.56
C ARG A 36 -4.95 9.35 -2.31
N HIS A 37 -4.04 9.00 -3.22
CA HIS A 37 -3.20 7.81 -3.13
C HIS A 37 -2.21 7.91 -1.96
N THR A 38 -1.54 9.07 -1.83
CA THR A 38 -0.62 9.35 -0.73
C THR A 38 -1.35 9.44 0.60
N LEU A 39 -2.52 10.08 0.60
CA LEU A 39 -3.36 10.20 1.81
C LEU A 39 -3.88 8.85 2.28
N LEU A 40 -4.30 7.99 1.35
CA LEU A 40 -4.74 6.63 1.66
C LEU A 40 -3.62 5.83 2.31
N LEU A 41 -2.41 5.85 1.74
CA LEU A 41 -1.26 5.15 2.30
C LEU A 41 -0.94 5.61 3.73
N ARG A 42 -0.87 6.93 3.95
CA ARG A 42 -0.66 7.52 5.29
C ARG A 42 -1.75 7.11 6.28
N ARG A 43 -3.01 7.12 5.84
CA ARG A 43 -4.16 6.73 6.66
C ARG A 43 -4.08 5.26 7.10
N MET A 44 -3.48 4.38 6.30
CA MET A 44 -3.28 2.97 6.67
C MET A 44 -2.15 2.78 7.68
N GLY A 45 -1.15 3.66 7.66
CA GLY A 45 -0.05 3.70 8.63
C GLY A 45 -0.44 4.23 10.01
N GLN A 46 -1.68 4.73 10.16
CA GLN A 46 -2.15 5.36 11.39
C GLN A 46 -3.45 4.71 11.89
N PRO A 47 -3.68 4.70 13.22
CA PRO A 47 -4.99 4.40 13.79
C PRO A 47 -6.06 5.35 13.23
N PHE A 48 -7.28 4.84 13.05
CA PHE A 48 -8.40 5.66 12.59
C PHE A 48 -9.45 5.79 13.69
N GLY A 49 -9.23 6.79 14.56
CA GLY A 49 -10.05 6.99 15.75
C GLY A 49 -10.14 5.72 16.59
N SER A 50 -11.35 5.38 17.04
CA SER A 50 -11.65 4.12 17.72
C SER A 50 -12.07 2.98 16.78
N ARG A 51 -12.15 3.21 15.46
CA ARG A 51 -12.71 2.24 14.51
C ARG A 51 -11.75 1.11 14.18
N ARG A 52 -10.46 1.44 14.06
CA ARG A 52 -9.41 0.45 13.79
C ARG A 52 -8.03 0.92 14.24
N PRO A 53 -7.13 -0.01 14.57
CA PRO A 53 -5.71 0.28 14.68
C PRO A 53 -5.10 0.59 13.30
N ALA A 54 -3.81 0.93 13.30
CA ALA A 54 -3.03 1.00 12.07
C ALA A 54 -3.04 -0.34 11.34
N VAL A 55 -3.21 -0.32 10.01
CA VAL A 55 -3.19 -1.51 9.16
C VAL A 55 -1.77 -1.94 8.89
N ILE A 56 -0.89 -0.96 8.72
CA ILE A 56 0.53 -1.15 8.46
C ILE A 56 1.36 -0.31 9.44
N ASP A 57 2.59 -0.72 9.68
CA ASP A 57 3.55 0.09 10.44
C ASP A 57 4.22 1.16 9.57
N GLN A 58 4.92 2.09 10.23
CA GLN A 58 5.63 3.18 9.57
C GLN A 58 6.73 2.67 8.61
N ALA A 59 7.35 1.53 8.91
CA ALA A 59 8.40 0.95 8.10
C ALA A 59 7.85 0.44 6.76
N LEU A 60 6.71 -0.26 6.77
CA LEU A 60 6.02 -0.71 5.58
C LEU A 60 5.41 0.46 4.80
N GLU A 61 4.85 1.46 5.48
CA GLU A 61 4.37 2.69 4.83
C GLU A 61 5.49 3.36 4.00
N ASN A 62 6.67 3.53 4.59
CA ASN A 62 7.83 4.12 3.91
C ASN A 62 8.28 3.28 2.71
N LYS A 63 8.25 1.94 2.82
CA LYS A 63 8.54 1.05 1.69
C LYS A 63 7.52 1.25 0.58
N LEU A 64 6.23 1.23 0.89
CA LEU A 64 5.13 1.40 -0.08
C LEU A 64 5.11 2.79 -0.75
N ALA A 65 5.54 3.84 -0.03
CA ALA A 65 5.66 5.18 -0.59
C ALA A 65 6.65 5.22 -1.78
N ASN A 66 7.69 4.38 -1.77
CA ASN A 66 8.62 4.25 -2.89
C ASN A 66 7.97 3.65 -4.14
N TYR A 67 7.07 2.68 -3.97
CA TYR A 67 6.29 2.09 -5.06
C TYR A 67 5.24 3.08 -5.59
N LEU A 68 4.59 3.86 -4.71
CA LEU A 68 3.68 4.95 -5.11
C LEU A 68 4.40 6.00 -5.96
N ARG A 69 5.57 6.45 -5.51
CA ARG A 69 6.39 7.41 -6.27
C ARG A 69 6.80 6.83 -7.62
N PHE A 70 7.18 5.55 -7.68
CA PHE A 70 7.48 4.88 -8.94
C PHE A 70 6.29 4.87 -9.90
N ARG A 71 5.08 4.60 -9.41
CA ARG A 71 3.85 4.65 -10.23
C ARG A 71 3.61 6.03 -10.86
N HIS A 72 3.89 7.11 -10.14
CA HIS A 72 3.81 8.46 -10.70
C HIS A 72 4.88 8.71 -11.75
N LEU A 73 6.12 8.29 -11.50
CA LEU A 73 7.25 8.46 -12.43
C LEU A 73 7.04 7.67 -13.73
N PHE A 74 6.56 6.42 -13.64
CA PHE A 74 6.29 5.57 -14.81
C PHE A 74 5.26 6.19 -15.78
N ARG A 75 4.39 7.09 -15.30
CA ARG A 75 3.41 7.81 -16.13
C ARG A 75 3.94 9.11 -16.76
N HIS A 76 5.10 9.64 -16.34
CA HIS A 76 5.53 11.03 -16.61
C HIS A 76 6.97 11.18 -17.13
N THR A 77 7.46 10.29 -17.99
CA THR A 77 8.49 10.61 -19.02
C THR A 77 10.01 10.50 -18.69
N TYR A 78 10.69 9.65 -19.50
CA TYR A 78 12.03 9.71 -20.15
C TYR A 78 13.33 9.87 -19.31
N GLY A 79 13.60 8.95 -18.38
CA GLY A 79 14.92 8.79 -17.76
C GLY A 79 15.38 7.33 -17.64
N TYR A 80 15.62 6.66 -18.77
CA TYR A 80 15.80 5.20 -18.87
C TYR A 80 16.78 4.57 -17.87
N ASP A 81 17.95 5.18 -17.63
CA ASP A 81 18.98 4.61 -16.73
C ASP A 81 18.63 4.73 -15.24
N LEU A 82 18.14 5.90 -14.81
CA LEU A 82 17.74 6.14 -13.42
C LEU A 82 16.49 5.32 -13.07
N GLU A 83 15.58 5.17 -14.03
CA GLU A 83 14.40 4.32 -13.91
C GLU A 83 14.79 2.84 -13.75
N TRP A 84 15.78 2.34 -14.51
CA TRP A 84 16.13 0.93 -14.46
C TRP A 84 16.77 0.50 -13.14
N LYS A 85 17.66 1.33 -12.57
CA LYS A 85 18.21 1.08 -11.23
C LYS A 85 17.10 1.00 -10.19
N ARG A 86 16.13 1.93 -10.26
CA ARG A 86 15.00 1.98 -9.32
C ARG A 86 14.06 0.79 -9.47
N VAL A 87 13.75 0.37 -10.70
CA VAL A 87 12.94 -0.83 -10.99
C VAL A 87 13.62 -2.06 -10.41
N ARG A 88 14.93 -2.20 -10.57
CA ARG A 88 15.68 -3.33 -10.03
C ARG A 88 15.64 -3.37 -8.51
N GLU A 89 15.91 -2.24 -7.85
CA GLU A 89 15.85 -2.13 -6.38
C GLU A 89 14.46 -2.48 -5.83
N LEU A 90 13.41 -1.92 -6.43
CA LEU A 90 12.02 -2.21 -6.03
C LEU A 90 11.63 -3.66 -6.30
N GLY A 91 12.10 -4.24 -7.40
CA GLY A 91 11.89 -5.64 -7.76
C GLY A 91 12.57 -6.61 -6.81
N GLN A 92 13.81 -6.31 -6.40
CA GLN A 92 14.54 -7.12 -5.42
C GLN A 92 13.90 -7.07 -4.02
N ALA A 93 13.36 -5.92 -3.62
CA ALA A 93 12.68 -5.77 -2.34
C ALA A 93 11.27 -6.37 -2.33
N LEU A 94 10.63 -6.57 -3.49
CA LEU A 94 9.22 -6.92 -3.62
C LEU A 94 8.81 -8.17 -2.83
N PRO A 95 9.54 -9.31 -2.87
CA PRO A 95 9.15 -10.50 -2.12
C PRO A 95 9.06 -10.23 -0.61
N GLY A 96 10.05 -9.54 -0.04
CA GLY A 96 10.05 -9.20 1.39
C GLY A 96 8.96 -8.19 1.76
N VAL A 97 8.69 -7.22 0.88
CA VAL A 97 7.58 -6.26 1.06
C VAL A 97 6.24 -6.99 1.03
N LEU A 98 6.02 -7.90 0.08
CA LEU A 98 4.80 -8.68 -0.02
C LEU A 98 4.54 -9.54 1.23
N GLU A 99 5.56 -10.23 1.74
CA GLU A 99 5.42 -11.02 2.97
C GLU A 99 5.10 -10.11 4.16
N THR A 100 5.75 -8.95 4.27
CA THR A 100 5.44 -7.96 5.32
C THR A 100 3.98 -7.49 5.23
N ILE A 101 3.47 -7.20 4.03
CA ILE A 101 2.07 -6.83 3.80
C ILE A 101 1.14 -7.94 4.30
N LYS A 102 1.40 -9.20 3.91
CA LYS A 102 0.56 -10.34 4.32
C LYS A 102 0.53 -10.49 5.84
N THR A 103 1.70 -10.44 6.49
CA THR A 103 1.82 -10.56 7.95
C THR A 103 1.05 -9.46 8.67
N GLN A 104 1.24 -8.20 8.27
CA GLN A 104 0.58 -7.07 8.93
C GLN A 104 -0.93 -7.05 8.65
N LEU A 105 -1.38 -7.40 7.44
CA LEU A 105 -2.80 -7.56 7.14
C LEU A 105 -3.44 -8.68 7.96
N ALA A 106 -2.77 -9.82 8.12
CA ALA A 106 -3.27 -10.91 8.95
C ALA A 106 -3.41 -10.49 10.42
N ALA A 107 -2.37 -9.84 10.97
CA ALA A 107 -2.41 -9.31 12.33
C ALA A 107 -3.51 -8.25 12.53
N PHE A 108 -3.69 -7.38 11.54
CA PHE A 108 -4.76 -6.39 11.52
C PHE A 108 -6.14 -7.04 11.54
N LEU A 109 -6.38 -8.04 10.68
CA LEU A 109 -7.66 -8.75 10.62
C LEU A 109 -7.96 -9.53 11.90
N SER A 110 -6.97 -10.20 12.49
CA SER A 110 -7.12 -10.87 13.79
C SER A 110 -7.48 -9.87 14.89
N THR A 111 -6.86 -8.68 14.88
CA THR A 111 -7.16 -7.61 15.84
C THR A 111 -8.58 -7.08 15.67
N LEU A 112 -9.03 -6.86 14.42
CA LEU A 112 -10.39 -6.42 14.13
C LEU A 112 -11.45 -7.45 14.54
N ALA A 113 -11.19 -8.74 14.33
CA ALA A 113 -12.08 -9.82 14.74
C ALA A 113 -12.21 -9.89 16.28
N ALA A 114 -11.10 -9.71 17.00
CA ALA A 114 -11.11 -9.66 18.45
C ALA A 114 -11.87 -8.43 19.02
N GLN A 115 -11.91 -7.31 18.27
CA GLN A 115 -12.65 -6.10 18.65
C GLN A 115 -14.16 -6.20 18.38
N ASN A 116 -14.59 -7.11 17.50
CA ASN A 116 -16.00 -7.33 17.15
C ASN A 116 -16.36 -8.81 17.32
N PRO A 117 -16.59 -9.30 18.56
CA PRO A 117 -16.92 -10.70 18.82
C PRO A 117 -18.30 -11.13 18.26
N ASP A 118 -19.09 -10.18 17.76
CA ASP A 118 -20.49 -10.37 17.34
C ASP A 118 -20.68 -10.10 15.83
N THR A 119 -19.82 -10.67 14.99
CA THR A 119 -20.17 -10.81 13.57
C THR A 119 -20.86 -12.17 13.41
N PRO A 120 -22.14 -12.22 13.00
CA PRO A 120 -22.89 -13.48 12.85
C PRO A 120 -22.29 -14.41 11.79
#